data_AF-A0A940A5V0-F1
#
_entry.id   AF-A0A940A5V0-F1
#
_cell.length_a   1.000
_cell.length_b   1.000
_cell.length_c   1.000
_cell.angle_alpha   90.00
_cell.angle_beta   90.00
_cell.angle_gamma   90.00
#
_symmetry.space_group_name_H-M   'P 1'
#
loop_
_entity.id
_entity.type
_entity.pdbx_description
1 polymer ?
#
loop_
_entity_poly.entity_id
_entity_poly.type
_entity_poly.pdbx_seq_one_letter_code
_entity_poly.pdbx_strand_id
1 'polypeptide(L)'
;MCEWRAVRLTNKIHGHIGIYSLIGVKMGIRALEEFRALGLSDHVRIVSHAGLVPPVSCLNDGLQISTGATLGHGAISVAPDLAEPAAEFTCAGKTLTITLKPEIAAQIRDDIARGVALYGHSPKYWKYVEHLAKRYRFTLNRKEIFDITAK
;
A
#
# COMPACT_ATOMS: atom_id res chain seq x y z
N MET A 1 9.41 -11.61 2.84
CA MET A 1 8.11 -12.13 3.32
C MET A 1 7.27 -12.57 2.12
N CYS A 2 6.47 -13.63 2.22
CA CYS A 2 5.49 -13.98 1.17
C CYS A 2 4.34 -12.95 1.16
N GLU A 3 3.94 -12.48 -0.04
CA GLU A 3 2.88 -11.47 -0.21
C GLU A 3 1.57 -11.88 0.48
N TRP A 4 1.11 -13.12 0.30
CA TRP A 4 -0.13 -13.57 0.93
C TRP A 4 -0.04 -13.59 2.46
N ARG A 5 1.12 -13.94 3.01
CA ARG A 5 1.34 -13.87 4.46
C ARG A 5 1.23 -12.43 4.94
N ALA A 6 1.87 -11.48 4.27
CA ALA A 6 1.79 -10.05 4.60
C ALA A 6 0.34 -9.52 4.53
N VAL A 7 -0.41 -9.85 3.48
CA VAL A 7 -1.83 -9.47 3.34
C VAL A 7 -2.67 -10.00 4.50
N ARG A 8 -2.48 -11.27 4.90
CA ARG A 8 -3.21 -11.86 6.03
C ARG A 8 -2.87 -11.19 7.36
N LEU A 9 -1.61 -10.85 7.60
CA LEU A 9 -1.21 -10.11 8.81
C LEU A 9 -1.80 -8.70 8.82
N THR A 10 -1.75 -8.02 7.68
CA THR A 10 -2.31 -6.68 7.52
C THR A 10 -3.81 -6.70 7.83
N ASN A 11 -4.57 -7.65 7.28
CA ASN A 11 -5.99 -7.83 7.59
C ASN A 11 -6.27 -7.99 9.09
N LYS A 12 -5.44 -8.77 9.81
CA LYS A 12 -5.64 -8.98 11.26
C LYS A 12 -5.51 -7.70 12.09
N ILE A 13 -4.63 -6.78 11.68
CA ILE A 13 -4.40 -5.53 12.41
C ILE A 13 -5.34 -4.43 11.91
N HIS A 14 -5.61 -4.41 10.60
CA HIS A 14 -6.48 -3.44 9.95
C HIS A 14 -7.97 -3.68 10.24
N GLY A 15 -8.37 -4.91 10.53
CA GLY A 15 -9.75 -5.30 10.82
C GLY A 15 -10.55 -5.78 9.59
N HIS A 16 -10.04 -5.58 8.37
CA HIS A 16 -10.58 -6.18 7.15
C HIS A 16 -9.55 -6.21 6.00
N ILE A 17 -9.86 -6.93 4.91
CA ILE A 17 -9.06 -6.86 3.68
C ILE A 17 -9.45 -5.57 2.94
N GLY A 18 -8.62 -4.54 3.07
CA GLY A 18 -8.77 -3.27 2.36
C GLY A 18 -8.01 -3.26 1.03
N ILE A 19 -8.50 -2.46 0.08
CA ILE A 19 -7.84 -2.31 -1.23
C ILE A 19 -6.49 -1.58 -1.04
N TYR A 20 -6.48 -0.42 -0.37
CA TYR A 20 -5.24 0.33 -0.16
C TYR A 20 -4.25 -0.36 0.78
N SER A 21 -4.71 -1.09 1.79
CA SER A 21 -3.82 -1.89 2.64
C SER A 21 -3.17 -3.06 1.86
N LEU A 22 -3.89 -3.68 0.91
CA LEU A 22 -3.31 -4.60 -0.07
C LEU A 22 -2.26 -3.91 -0.97
N ILE A 23 -2.56 -2.71 -1.48
CA ILE A 23 -1.59 -1.94 -2.30
C ILE A 23 -0.34 -1.64 -1.48
N GLY A 24 -0.47 -1.22 -0.22
CA GLY A 24 0.66 -0.96 0.67
C GLY A 24 1.54 -2.20 0.88
N VAL A 25 0.93 -3.39 1.03
CA VAL A 25 1.71 -4.64 1.10
C VAL A 25 2.50 -4.89 -0.18
N LYS A 26 1.85 -4.75 -1.33
CA LYS A 26 2.49 -4.95 -2.64
C LYS A 26 3.63 -3.94 -2.85
N MET A 27 3.40 -2.68 -2.50
CA MET A 27 4.36 -1.58 -2.62
C MET A 27 5.59 -1.81 -1.74
N GLY A 28 5.41 -2.13 -0.46
CA GLY A 28 6.54 -2.35 0.44
C GLY A 28 7.36 -3.59 0.07
N ILE A 29 6.73 -4.68 -0.38
CA ILE A 29 7.47 -5.84 -0.92
C ILE A 29 8.26 -5.44 -2.17
N ARG A 30 7.63 -4.67 -3.08
CA ARG A 30 8.29 -4.20 -4.30
C ARG A 30 9.53 -3.37 -3.98
N ALA A 31 9.44 -2.44 -3.02
CA ALA A 31 10.59 -1.65 -2.56
C ALA A 31 11.74 -2.54 -2.05
N LEU A 32 11.42 -3.54 -1.22
CA LEU A 32 12.42 -4.49 -0.71
C LEU A 32 13.02 -5.39 -1.79
N GLU A 33 12.30 -5.67 -2.87
CA GLU A 33 12.82 -6.39 -4.03
C GLU A 33 13.82 -5.52 -4.81
N GLU A 34 13.49 -4.24 -5.03
CA GLU A 34 14.38 -3.29 -5.71
C GLU A 34 15.69 -3.06 -4.95
N PHE A 35 15.63 -2.84 -3.64
CA PHE A 35 16.85 -2.69 -2.83
C PHE A 35 17.72 -3.94 -2.83
N ARG A 36 17.11 -5.13 -2.76
CA ARG A 36 17.86 -6.38 -2.85
C ARG A 36 18.50 -6.59 -4.20
N ALA A 37 17.85 -6.19 -5.29
CA ALA A 37 18.45 -6.22 -6.62
C ALA A 37 19.69 -5.30 -6.73
N LEU A 38 19.73 -4.23 -5.93
CA LEU A 38 20.89 -3.34 -5.79
C LEU A 38 21.93 -3.82 -4.77
N GLY A 39 21.75 -5.00 -4.17
CA GLY A 39 22.64 -5.54 -3.13
C GLY A 39 22.50 -4.85 -1.76
N LEU A 40 21.40 -4.11 -1.53
CA LEU A 40 21.15 -3.40 -0.28
C LEU A 40 20.23 -4.20 0.64
N SER A 41 20.61 -4.32 1.92
CA SER A 41 19.90 -5.12 2.92
C SER A 41 19.68 -4.42 4.27
N ASP A 42 19.94 -3.12 4.35
CA ASP A 42 19.73 -2.33 5.57
C ASP A 42 18.25 -2.13 5.90
N HIS A 43 17.98 -1.62 7.10
CA HIS A 43 16.65 -1.18 7.50
C HIS A 43 16.13 -0.08 6.57
N VAL A 44 14.90 -0.24 6.09
CA VAL A 44 14.24 0.75 5.24
C VAL A 44 13.58 1.82 6.10
N ARG A 45 13.78 3.08 5.73
CA ARG A 45 12.96 4.21 6.20
C ARG A 45 11.93 4.57 5.13
N ILE A 46 10.75 4.99 5.56
CA ILE A 46 9.62 5.29 4.67
C ILE A 46 9.07 6.68 4.97
N VAL A 47 8.80 7.44 3.92
CA VAL A 47 7.91 8.62 3.98
C VAL A 47 6.69 8.30 3.12
N SER A 48 5.54 8.07 3.75
CA SER A 48 4.30 7.76 3.05
C SER A 48 3.59 9.03 2.60
N HIS A 49 3.08 9.04 1.37
CA HIS A 49 2.27 10.13 0.83
C HIS A 49 0.76 9.86 0.97
N ALA A 50 0.38 8.77 1.64
CA ALA A 50 -1.02 8.33 1.76
C ALA A 50 -1.86 9.16 2.72
N GLY A 51 -1.26 10.09 3.46
CA GLY A 51 -1.91 10.85 4.50
C GLY A 51 -2.40 9.97 5.67
N LEU A 52 -3.24 10.56 6.52
CA LEU A 52 -3.84 9.89 7.68
C LEU A 52 -5.35 9.67 7.54
N VAL A 53 -5.95 10.10 6.43
CA VAL A 53 -7.40 10.02 6.20
C VAL A 53 -7.75 8.83 5.29
N PRO A 54 -8.65 7.93 5.71
CA PRO A 54 -9.13 6.84 4.85
C PRO A 54 -9.86 7.35 3.60
N PRO A 55 -9.87 6.57 2.49
CA PRO A 55 -9.38 5.20 2.41
C PRO A 55 -7.90 5.07 2.02
N VAL A 56 -7.24 6.14 1.57
CA VAL A 56 -5.85 6.07 1.07
C VAL A 56 -4.87 5.75 2.21
N SER A 57 -5.07 6.31 3.40
CA SER A 57 -4.19 6.09 4.56
C SER A 57 -4.09 4.63 5.01
N CYS A 58 -5.04 3.77 4.64
CA CYS A 58 -4.96 2.31 4.85
C CYS A 58 -3.70 1.70 4.20
N LEU A 59 -3.10 2.37 3.22
CA LEU A 59 -1.83 2.00 2.61
C LEU A 59 -0.70 1.90 3.64
N ASN A 60 -0.70 2.77 4.66
CA ASN A 60 0.31 2.80 5.72
C ASN A 60 0.41 1.47 6.47
N ASP A 61 -0.71 0.80 6.74
CA ASP A 61 -0.70 -0.49 7.42
C ASP A 61 -0.03 -1.58 6.58
N GLY A 62 -0.31 -1.58 5.28
CA GLY A 62 0.35 -2.50 4.35
C GLY A 62 1.85 -2.26 4.24
N LEU A 63 2.28 -0.99 4.23
CA LEU A 63 3.70 -0.61 4.23
C LEU A 63 4.40 -1.13 5.49
N GLN A 64 3.83 -0.88 6.67
CA GLN A 64 4.41 -1.31 7.95
C GLN A 64 4.58 -2.83 8.01
N ILE A 65 3.56 -3.59 7.61
CA ILE A 65 3.58 -5.05 7.71
C ILE A 65 4.50 -5.70 6.67
N SER A 66 4.57 -5.15 5.47
CA SER A 66 5.41 -5.70 4.40
C SER A 66 6.89 -5.42 4.60
N THR A 67 7.24 -4.27 5.20
CA THR A 67 8.62 -3.82 5.34
C THR A 67 9.20 -3.99 6.74
N GLY A 68 8.35 -4.04 7.77
CA GLY A 68 8.77 -3.93 9.16
C GLY A 68 9.11 -2.50 9.61
N ALA A 69 9.03 -1.50 8.72
CA ALA A 69 9.23 -0.10 9.07
C ALA A 69 7.94 0.44 9.70
N THR A 70 7.91 0.48 11.04
CA THR A 70 6.69 0.85 11.81
C THR A 70 6.78 2.25 12.41
N LEU A 71 5.62 2.88 12.65
CA LEU A 71 5.50 4.19 13.29
C LEU A 71 6.17 4.20 14.67
N GLY A 72 5.95 3.17 15.48
CA GLY A 72 6.51 3.09 16.84
C GLY A 72 8.05 3.03 16.89
N HIS A 73 8.68 2.47 15.84
CA HIS A 73 10.14 2.47 15.68
C HIS A 73 10.67 3.76 15.02
N GLY A 74 9.80 4.71 14.66
CA GLY A 74 10.18 5.91 13.91
C GLY A 74 10.71 5.62 12.50
N ALA A 75 10.43 4.44 11.95
CA ALA A 75 10.96 4.00 10.65
C ALA A 75 10.04 4.36 9.47
N ILE A 76 8.79 4.71 9.74
CA ILE A 76 7.87 5.31 8.77
C ILE A 76 7.36 6.63 9.34
N SER A 77 7.26 7.64 8.48
CA SER A 77 6.52 8.88 8.72
C SER A 77 5.50 9.10 7.61
N VAL A 78 4.56 10.02 7.82
CA VAL A 78 3.54 10.39 6.84
C VAL A 78 3.76 11.85 6.46
N ALA A 79 3.89 12.12 5.16
CA ALA A 79 4.01 13.47 4.64
C ALA A 79 2.73 14.26 4.94
N PRO A 80 2.83 15.52 5.39
CA PRO A 80 1.67 16.38 5.56
C PRO A 80 1.04 16.70 4.20
N ASP A 81 -0.27 16.91 4.20
CA ASP A 81 -1.04 17.45 3.06
C ASP A 81 -1.01 16.64 1.75
N LEU A 82 -0.52 15.39 1.78
CA LEU A 82 -0.61 14.44 0.67
C LEU A 82 -1.63 13.33 0.95
N ALA A 83 -2.32 12.89 -0.10
CA ALA A 83 -3.30 11.81 -0.06
C ALA A 83 -3.20 10.90 -1.30
N GLU A 84 -1.97 10.49 -1.62
CA GLU A 84 -1.64 9.74 -2.82
C GLU A 84 -1.16 8.33 -2.49
N PRO A 85 -1.47 7.32 -3.32
CA PRO A 85 -0.96 5.97 -3.17
C PRO A 85 0.51 5.88 -3.61
N ALA A 86 1.38 6.58 -2.89
CA ALA A 86 2.82 6.66 -3.13
C ALA A 86 3.60 6.67 -1.81
N ALA A 87 4.88 6.29 -1.88
CA ALA A 87 5.80 6.44 -0.76
C ALA A 87 7.26 6.54 -1.25
N GLU A 88 8.06 7.26 -0.49
CA GLU A 88 9.51 7.27 -0.61
C GLU A 88 10.11 6.25 0.34
N PHE A 89 11.03 5.44 -0.17
CA PHE A 89 11.74 4.43 0.58
C PHE A 89 13.23 4.74 0.53
N THR A 90 13.90 4.73 1.67
CA THR A 90 15.35 4.93 1.75
C THR A 90 16.02 3.73 2.40
N CYS A 91 17.06 3.21 1.76
CA CYS A 91 17.91 2.12 2.26
C CYS A 91 19.36 2.40 1.91
N ALA A 92 20.28 2.32 2.88
CA ALA A 92 21.72 2.57 2.68
C ALA A 92 22.01 3.88 1.91
N GLY A 93 21.25 4.95 2.17
CA GLY A 93 21.40 6.25 1.51
C GLY A 93 20.79 6.36 0.10
N LYS A 94 20.29 5.26 -0.50
CA LYS A 94 19.57 5.30 -1.78
C LYS A 94 18.08 5.46 -1.55
N THR A 95 17.43 6.33 -2.34
CA THR A 95 16.00 6.59 -2.21
C THR A 95 15.25 6.22 -3.49
N LEU A 96 14.15 5.49 -3.31
CA LEU A 96 13.21 5.15 -4.38
C LEU A 96 11.85 5.77 -4.06
N THR A 97 11.25 6.44 -5.03
CA THR A 97 9.83 6.82 -4.95
C THR A 97 9.03 5.81 -5.74
N ILE A 98 8.06 5.18 -5.08
CA ILE A 98 7.16 4.19 -5.69
C ILE A 98 5.74 4.73 -5.65
N THR A 99 5.14 4.85 -6.83
CA THR A 99 3.79 5.42 -7.00
C THR A 99 2.90 4.41 -7.70
N LEU A 100 1.67 4.21 -7.20
CA LEU A 100 0.67 3.43 -7.90
C LEU A 100 0.29 4.14 -9.20
N LYS A 101 0.31 3.41 -10.31
CA LYS A 101 -0.01 3.96 -11.63
C LYS A 101 -1.37 4.68 -11.64
N PRO A 102 -1.46 5.87 -12.26
CA PRO A 102 -2.64 6.73 -12.16
C PRO A 102 -3.91 6.08 -12.68
N GLU A 103 -3.84 5.27 -13.73
CA GLU A 103 -4.98 4.53 -14.28
C GLU A 103 -5.53 3.48 -13.30
N ILE A 104 -4.66 2.84 -12.52
CA ILE A 104 -5.07 1.87 -11.49
C ILE A 104 -5.63 2.60 -10.28
N ALA A 105 -5.02 3.71 -9.88
CA ALA A 105 -5.53 4.57 -8.82
C ALA A 105 -6.93 5.11 -9.15
N ALA A 106 -7.16 5.53 -10.39
CA ALA A 106 -8.47 5.95 -10.88
C ALA A 106 -9.49 4.81 -10.84
N GLN A 107 -9.12 3.63 -11.36
CA GLN A 107 -9.99 2.44 -11.31
C GLN A 107 -10.43 2.10 -9.88
N ILE A 108 -9.50 2.12 -8.92
CA ILE A 108 -9.80 1.83 -7.51
C ILE A 108 -10.75 2.88 -6.92
N ARG A 109 -10.53 4.17 -7.20
CA ARG A 109 -11.45 5.23 -6.74
C ARG A 109 -12.85 5.02 -7.31
N ASP A 110 -12.97 4.72 -8.59
CA ASP A 110 -14.26 4.58 -9.26
C ASP A 110 -15.03 3.37 -8.72
N ASP A 111 -14.33 2.25 -8.47
CA ASP A 111 -14.92 1.07 -7.84
C ASP A 111 -15.38 1.37 -6.40
N ILE A 112 -14.58 2.07 -5.60
CA ILE A 112 -14.98 2.47 -4.23
C ILE A 112 -16.20 3.40 -4.28
N ALA A 113 -16.18 4.42 -5.14
CA ALA A 113 -17.28 5.38 -5.30
C ALA A 113 -18.58 4.68 -5.73
N ARG A 114 -18.48 3.70 -6.65
CA ARG A 114 -19.61 2.85 -7.03
C ARG A 114 -20.14 2.05 -5.85
N GLY A 115 -19.26 1.46 -5.04
CA GLY A 115 -19.65 0.75 -3.83
C GLY A 115 -20.43 1.64 -2.85
N VAL A 116 -19.94 2.86 -2.62
CA VAL A 116 -20.63 3.85 -1.76
C VAL A 116 -21.98 4.25 -2.35
N ALA A 117 -22.06 4.51 -3.66
CA ALA A 117 -23.31 4.90 -4.32
C ALA A 117 -24.38 3.79 -4.25
N LEU A 118 -23.97 2.52 -4.38
CA LEU A 118 -24.90 1.37 -4.38
C LEU A 118 -25.34 0.95 -2.99
N TYR A 119 -24.45 1.07 -1.98
CA TYR A 119 -24.64 0.40 -0.70
C TYR A 119 -24.47 1.32 0.53
N GLY A 120 -24.07 2.58 0.35
CA GLY A 120 -23.62 3.45 1.44
C GLY A 120 -22.48 2.83 2.23
N HIS A 121 -22.30 3.22 3.50
CA HIS A 121 -21.34 2.57 4.42
C HIS A 121 -21.97 1.37 5.17
N SER A 122 -22.77 0.57 4.48
CA SER A 122 -23.46 -0.59 5.07
C SER A 122 -22.59 -1.85 5.14
N PRO A 123 -23.01 -2.91 5.86
CA PRO A 123 -22.35 -4.21 5.79
C PRO A 123 -22.20 -4.78 4.36
N LYS A 124 -23.11 -4.43 3.44
CA LYS A 124 -23.01 -4.85 2.03
C LYS A 124 -21.83 -4.17 1.32
N TYR A 125 -21.57 -2.90 1.63
CA TYR A 125 -20.40 -2.17 1.12
C TYR A 125 -19.09 -2.83 1.55
N TRP A 126 -18.97 -3.22 2.82
CA TRP A 126 -17.75 -3.88 3.29
C TRP A 126 -17.49 -5.23 2.61
N LYS A 127 -18.56 -6.03 2.37
CA LYS A 127 -18.45 -7.26 1.57
C LYS A 127 -18.05 -6.98 0.11
N TYR A 128 -18.57 -5.90 -0.47
CA TYR A 128 -18.22 -5.45 -1.81
C TYR A 128 -16.73 -5.07 -1.91
N VAL A 129 -16.24 -4.23 -0.99
CA VAL A 129 -14.82 -3.84 -0.91
C VAL A 129 -13.92 -5.06 -0.70
N GLU A 130 -14.31 -6.00 0.16
CA GLU A 130 -13.55 -7.22 0.39
C GLU A 130 -13.46 -8.09 -0.88
N HIS A 131 -14.56 -8.18 -1.64
CA HIS A 131 -14.56 -8.89 -2.92
C HIS A 131 -13.63 -8.23 -3.94
N LEU A 132 -13.67 -6.90 -4.05
CA LEU A 132 -12.74 -6.15 -4.89
C LEU A 132 -11.29 -6.36 -4.48
N ALA A 133 -10.97 -6.27 -3.19
CA ALA A 133 -9.62 -6.48 -2.70
C ALA A 133 -9.12 -7.90 -3.00
N LYS A 134 -9.98 -8.92 -2.87
CA LYS A 134 -9.66 -10.30 -3.27
C LYS A 134 -9.40 -10.40 -4.78
N ARG A 135 -10.20 -9.76 -5.63
CA ARG A 135 -9.98 -9.70 -7.08
C ARG A 135 -8.63 -9.04 -7.40
N TYR A 136 -8.40 -7.84 -6.86
CA TYR A 136 -7.19 -7.06 -7.08
C TYR A 136 -5.92 -7.77 -6.60
N ARG A 137 -6.01 -8.61 -5.57
CA ARG A 137 -4.87 -9.44 -5.17
C ARG A 137 -4.33 -10.28 -6.32
N PHE A 138 -5.21 -10.86 -7.13
CA PHE A 138 -4.85 -11.73 -8.24
C PHE A 138 -4.59 -10.97 -9.55
N THR A 139 -5.33 -9.88 -9.80
CA THR A 139 -5.22 -9.15 -11.07
C THR A 139 -4.11 -8.09 -11.07
N LEU A 140 -3.73 -7.56 -9.90
CA LEU A 140 -2.69 -6.53 -9.80
C LEU A 140 -1.34 -7.15 -9.47
N ASN A 141 -0.50 -7.33 -10.49
CA ASN A 141 0.88 -7.79 -10.33
C ASN A 141 1.76 -6.66 -9.78
N ARG A 142 2.33 -6.84 -8.58
CA ARG A 142 3.16 -5.81 -7.93
C ARG A 142 4.38 -5.36 -8.76
N LYS A 143 4.80 -6.14 -9.77
CA LYS A 143 5.89 -5.77 -10.68
C LYS A 143 5.46 -4.81 -11.79
N GLU A 144 4.16 -4.65 -12.02
CA GLU A 144 3.62 -3.94 -13.19
C GLU A 144 2.78 -2.71 -12.83
N ILE A 145 2.26 -2.66 -11.61
CA ILE A 145 1.28 -1.64 -11.17
C ILE A 145 1.90 -0.37 -10.59
N PHE A 146 3.22 -0.31 -10.45
CA PHE A 146 3.92 0.82 -9.86
C PHE A 146 4.89 1.45 -10.84
N ASP A 147 4.95 2.77 -10.83
CA ASP A 147 6.07 3.53 -11.38
C ASP A 147 7.11 3.72 -10.28
N ILE A 148 8.39 3.51 -10.63
CA ILE A 148 9.52 3.57 -9.69
C ILE A 148 10.54 4.55 -10.24
N THR A 149 10.87 5.56 -9.43
CA THR A 149 11.91 6.54 -9.75
C THR A 149 12.98 6.53 -8.66
N ALA A 150 14.25 6.55 -9.07
CA ALA A 150 15.37 6.71 -8.15
C ALA A 150 15.68 8.20 -7.98
N LYS A 151 15.96 8.61 -6.73
CA LYS A 151 16.52 9.91 -6.40
C LYS A 151 18.01 9.78 -6.07
#